data_AF-A0A3B5Q5L6-F1
#
_entry.id   AF-A0A3B5Q5L6-F1
#
_cell.length_a   1.000
_cell.length_b   1.000
_cell.length_c   1.000
_cell.angle_alpha   90.00
_cell.angle_beta   90.00
_cell.angle_gamma   90.00
#
_symmetry.space_group_name_H-M   'P 1'
#
loop_
_entity.id
_entity.type
_entity.pdbx_description
1 polymer ?
#
loop_
_entity_poly.entity_id
_entity_poly.type
_entity_poly.pdbx_seq_one_letter_code
_entity_poly.pdbx_strand_id
1 'polypeptide(L)'
;MNPPCARCGKIVYPTEKVSCLDKNWHKGCFHCEVCKMTLNMKNYKGYDKKPYCNAHYPKTSFTIVTDTPENLRLRQQSELQSQVKYKKDFEESKGRGVSMMTDTPEMQRLRRTQEQISNAKYHEDFERTRGRGFTPGLDDPSMERYQRANQMMGEAAYAKGIHPQAVVSVPLQRVYRALYDYAAQDHDEVSFRDGDVIVNAQPIDEGWMYGTVQRTGKSGMLPANYVECCN
;
A
#
# COMPACT_ATOMS: atom_id res chain seq x y z
N MET A 1 60.60 15.68 -29.17
CA MET A 1 61.04 14.46 -28.44
C MET A 1 59.91 13.44 -28.48
N ASN A 2 60.23 12.17 -28.71
CA ASN A 2 59.22 11.11 -28.73
C ASN A 2 58.77 10.79 -27.29
N PRO A 3 57.46 10.66 -27.01
CA PRO A 3 56.97 10.47 -25.66
C PRO A 3 57.24 9.05 -25.14
N PRO A 4 57.45 8.87 -23.81
CA PRO A 4 57.58 7.56 -23.21
C PRO A 4 56.21 6.86 -23.11
N CYS A 5 56.22 5.53 -23.14
CA CYS A 5 55.05 4.71 -22.92
C CYS A 5 54.67 4.65 -21.44
N ALA A 6 53.39 4.85 -21.13
CA ALA A 6 52.88 4.78 -19.77
C ALA A 6 52.94 3.39 -19.11
N ARG A 7 53.14 2.31 -19.89
CA ARG A 7 53.29 0.94 -19.35
C ARG A 7 54.74 0.54 -19.14
N CYS A 8 55.56 0.69 -20.19
CA CYS A 8 56.91 0.13 -20.22
C CYS A 8 58.02 1.18 -20.10
N GLY A 9 57.67 2.48 -20.06
CA GLY A 9 58.62 3.59 -19.96
C GLY A 9 59.47 3.84 -21.21
N LYS A 10 59.49 2.92 -22.19
CA LYS A 10 60.24 3.04 -23.43
C LYS A 10 59.63 4.08 -24.36
N ILE A 11 60.47 4.69 -25.20
CA ILE A 11 60.07 5.69 -26.18
C ILE A 11 59.08 5.09 -27.19
N VAL A 12 58.01 5.83 -27.48
CA VAL A 12 56.99 5.45 -28.46
C VAL A 12 57.22 6.21 -29.76
N TYR A 13 57.49 5.46 -30.83
CA TYR A 13 57.64 6.04 -32.16
C TYR A 13 56.27 6.38 -32.79
N PRO A 14 56.18 7.40 -33.66
CA PRO A 14 54.92 7.82 -34.28
C PRO A 14 54.10 6.69 -34.94
N THR A 15 54.76 5.70 -35.55
CA THR A 15 54.12 4.56 -36.23
C THR A 15 53.35 3.63 -35.28
N GLU A 16 53.79 3.51 -34.03
CA GLU A 16 53.22 2.62 -33.02
C GLU A 16 52.50 3.37 -31.89
N LYS A 17 52.34 4.68 -32.06
CA LYS A 17 51.78 5.56 -31.05
C LYS A 17 50.27 5.41 -30.94
N VAL A 18 49.82 5.04 -29.74
CA VAL A 18 48.41 5.10 -29.33
C VAL A 18 48.30 6.15 -28.24
N SER A 19 47.66 7.28 -28.54
CA SER A 19 47.37 8.34 -27.57
C SER A 19 46.01 8.09 -26.93
N CYS A 20 45.97 7.91 -25.61
CA CYS A 20 44.75 7.57 -24.88
C CYS A 20 44.89 7.98 -23.41
N LEU A 21 43.83 8.54 -22.81
CA LEU A 21 43.77 8.98 -21.39
C LEU A 21 44.93 9.91 -21.01
N ASP A 22 45.19 10.91 -21.86
CA ASP A 22 46.27 11.89 -21.73
C ASP A 22 47.68 11.29 -21.64
N LYS A 23 47.83 10.03 -22.06
CA LYS A 23 49.10 9.28 -22.05
C LYS A 23 49.36 8.62 -23.40
N ASN A 24 50.63 8.27 -23.62
CA ASN A 24 51.07 7.59 -24.83
C ASN A 24 51.38 6.12 -24.52
N TRP A 25 51.00 5.24 -25.45
CA TRP A 25 51.13 3.79 -25.32
C TRP A 25 51.67 3.20 -26.63
N HIS A 26 52.42 2.11 -26.56
CA HIS A 26 52.65 1.26 -27.73
C HIS A 26 51.38 0.47 -28.06
N LYS A 27 51.15 0.18 -29.34
CA LYS A 27 50.05 -0.71 -29.79
C LYS A 27 50.00 -2.03 -29.01
N GLY A 28 51.16 -2.67 -28.77
CA GLY A 28 51.24 -3.91 -27.97
C GLY A 28 51.22 -3.71 -26.46
N CYS A 29 51.45 -2.49 -25.97
CA CYS A 29 51.38 -2.18 -24.54
C CYS A 29 49.98 -1.76 -24.08
N PHE A 30 49.06 -1.50 -25.01
CA PHE A 30 47.69 -1.11 -24.70
C PHE A 30 46.86 -2.36 -24.42
N HIS A 31 46.60 -2.65 -23.16
CA HIS A 31 45.94 -3.88 -22.71
C HIS A 31 45.05 -3.59 -21.50
N CYS A 32 44.03 -4.42 -21.28
CA CYS A 32 43.18 -4.31 -20.11
C CYS A 32 43.95 -4.69 -18.83
N GLU A 33 43.80 -3.89 -17.76
CA GLU A 33 44.40 -4.18 -16.44
C GLU A 33 43.99 -5.55 -15.88
N VAL A 34 42.75 -5.96 -16.12
CA VAL A 34 42.18 -7.20 -15.57
C VAL A 34 42.55 -8.43 -16.41
N CYS A 35 42.20 -8.41 -17.70
CA CYS A 35 42.36 -9.60 -18.56
C CYS A 35 43.61 -9.60 -19.44
N LYS A 36 44.42 -8.55 -19.41
CA LYS A 36 45.63 -8.38 -20.23
C LYS A 36 45.44 -8.50 -21.75
N MET A 37 44.20 -8.56 -22.22
CA MET A 37 43.86 -8.55 -23.64
C MET A 37 44.28 -7.21 -24.24
N THR A 38 44.93 -7.24 -25.41
CA THR A 38 45.29 -6.04 -26.16
C THR A 38 44.04 -5.28 -26.58
N LEU A 39 43.97 -4.03 -26.16
CA LEU A 39 42.89 -3.13 -26.50
C LEU A 39 43.26 -2.36 -27.76
N ASN A 40 42.27 -1.76 -28.41
CA ASN A 40 42.47 -0.84 -29.52
C ASN A 40 41.67 0.43 -29.25
N MET A 41 41.84 1.45 -30.09
CA MET A 41 41.15 2.74 -29.92
C MET A 41 39.61 2.62 -29.94
N LYS A 42 39.06 1.58 -30.59
CA LYS A 42 37.60 1.37 -30.75
C LYS A 42 36.98 0.55 -29.61
N ASN A 43 37.76 -0.31 -28.96
CA ASN A 43 37.28 -1.37 -28.06
C ASN A 43 37.67 -1.15 -26.60
N TYR A 44 38.25 0.01 -26.27
CA TYR A 44 38.65 0.35 -24.91
C TYR A 44 37.62 1.26 -24.23
N LYS A 45 37.48 1.09 -22.92
CA LYS A 45 36.81 2.05 -22.04
C LYS A 45 37.81 2.56 -21.01
N GLY A 46 37.88 3.88 -20.86
CA GLY A 46 38.74 4.51 -19.88
C GLY A 46 38.05 4.64 -18.53
N TYR A 47 38.67 4.14 -17.47
CA TYR A 47 38.26 4.39 -16.09
C TYR A 47 39.51 4.75 -15.29
N ASP A 48 39.45 5.83 -14.50
CA ASP A 48 40.57 6.29 -13.65
C ASP A 48 41.95 6.31 -14.35
N LYS A 49 41.99 6.86 -15.58
CA LYS A 49 43.20 6.97 -16.42
C LYS A 49 43.89 5.63 -16.77
N LYS A 50 43.15 4.51 -16.68
CA LYS A 50 43.57 3.17 -17.11
C LYS A 50 42.62 2.59 -18.16
N PRO A 51 43.13 1.79 -19.10
CA PRO A 51 42.30 1.18 -20.14
C PRO A 51 41.69 -0.16 -19.67
N TYR A 52 40.39 -0.32 -19.88
CA TYR A 52 39.62 -1.53 -19.60
C TYR A 52 38.94 -2.05 -20.87
N CYS A 53 38.68 -3.36 -20.92
CA CYS A 53 37.83 -3.94 -21.97
C CYS A 53 36.35 -3.70 -21.65
N ASN A 54 35.47 -3.88 -22.64
CA ASN A 54 34.03 -3.72 -22.46
C ASN A 54 33.43 -4.62 -21.36
N ALA A 55 34.02 -5.79 -21.11
CA ALA A 55 33.57 -6.73 -20.09
C ALA A 55 34.01 -6.34 -18.66
N HIS A 56 35.22 -5.80 -18.51
CA HIS A 56 35.81 -5.45 -17.21
C HIS A 56 35.75 -3.95 -16.90
N TYR A 57 35.00 -3.17 -17.68
CA TYR A 57 34.75 -1.77 -17.37
C TYR A 57 33.78 -1.71 -16.17
N PRO A 58 34.20 -1.14 -15.03
CA PRO A 58 33.29 -0.93 -13.91
C PRO A 58 32.19 0.02 -14.41
N LYS A 59 30.98 -0.52 -14.60
CA LYS A 59 29.80 0.30 -14.84
C LYS A 59 29.63 1.10 -13.57
N THR A 60 30.03 2.37 -13.58
CA THR A 60 29.72 3.29 -12.50
C THR A 60 28.21 3.48 -12.50
N SER A 61 27.50 2.63 -11.76
CA SER A 61 26.16 2.98 -11.32
C SER A 61 26.36 4.13 -10.34
N PHE A 62 26.23 5.36 -10.82
CA PHE A 62 25.95 6.48 -9.94
C PHE A 62 24.55 6.25 -9.40
N THR A 63 24.42 5.40 -8.38
CA THR A 63 23.29 5.51 -7.48
C THR A 63 23.47 6.85 -6.80
N ILE A 64 22.53 7.78 -7.02
CA ILE A 64 22.41 9.03 -6.27
C ILE A 64 22.68 8.67 -4.81
N VAL A 65 23.61 9.37 -4.16
CA VAL A 65 23.99 9.11 -2.77
C VAL A 65 22.71 9.19 -1.93
N THR A 66 22.15 8.02 -1.59
CA THR A 66 20.92 7.85 -0.82
C THR A 66 21.14 8.12 0.67
N ASP A 67 22.39 8.32 1.09
CA ASP A 67 22.75 8.57 2.49
C ASP A 67 22.91 10.07 2.78
N THR A 68 22.04 10.92 2.22
CA THR A 68 21.81 12.23 2.85
C THR A 68 21.05 11.99 4.16
N PRO A 69 21.33 12.77 5.23
CA PRO A 69 20.66 12.60 6.52
C PRO A 69 19.13 12.75 6.43
N GLU A 70 18.66 13.39 5.37
CA GLU A 70 17.24 13.55 5.06
C GLU A 70 16.61 12.26 4.51
N ASN A 71 17.26 11.59 3.57
CA ASN A 71 16.78 10.31 3.03
C ASN A 71 16.77 9.20 4.11
N LEU A 72 17.75 9.20 5.01
CA LEU A 72 17.77 8.29 6.18
C LEU A 72 16.59 8.54 7.12
N ARG A 73 16.23 9.81 7.37
CA ARG A 73 15.06 10.18 8.19
C ARG A 73 13.75 9.74 7.55
N LEU A 74 13.58 9.99 6.25
CA LEU A 74 12.38 9.61 5.51
C LEU A 74 12.19 8.08 5.49
N ARG A 75 13.28 7.33 5.30
CA ARG A 75 13.26 5.87 5.34
C ARG A 75 12.89 5.34 6.73
N GLN A 76 13.49 5.86 7.80
CA GLN A 76 13.13 5.49 9.17
C GLN A 76 11.67 5.81 9.49
N GLN A 77 11.19 6.98 9.06
CA GLN A 77 9.81 7.39 9.26
C GLN A 77 8.82 6.51 8.49
N SER A 78 9.13 6.17 7.24
CA SER A 78 8.33 5.26 6.41
C SER A 78 8.29 3.84 7.00
N GLU A 79 9.42 3.32 7.47
CA GLU A 79 9.51 2.01 8.12
C GLU A 79 8.69 1.96 9.43
N LEU A 80 8.70 3.04 10.21
CA LEU A 80 7.87 3.19 11.43
C LEU A 80 6.37 3.29 11.12
N GLN A 81 6.02 3.97 10.04
CA GLN A 81 4.63 4.17 9.61
C GLN A 81 4.06 2.96 8.86
N SER A 82 4.90 2.04 8.39
CA SER A 82 4.44 0.83 7.72
C SER A 82 3.78 -0.13 8.71
N GLN A 83 2.63 -0.69 8.30
CA GLN A 83 1.79 -1.61 9.09
C GLN A 83 2.53 -2.90 9.54
N VAL A 84 3.73 -3.15 9.01
CA VAL A 84 4.59 -4.29 9.35
C VAL A 84 5.13 -4.20 10.78
N LYS A 85 5.45 -3.00 11.31
CA LYS A 85 5.85 -2.88 12.73
C LYS A 85 4.69 -3.15 13.67
N TYR A 86 3.50 -2.62 13.38
CA TYR A 86 2.30 -2.85 14.19
C TYR A 86 1.89 -4.33 14.25
N LYS A 87 1.99 -5.06 13.13
CA LYS A 87 1.71 -6.51 13.10
C LYS A 87 2.84 -7.34 13.71
N LYS A 88 4.10 -6.96 13.48
CA LYS A 88 5.27 -7.67 14.02
C LYS A 88 5.37 -7.50 15.54
N ASP A 89 5.12 -6.31 16.09
CA ASP A 89 5.06 -6.09 17.54
C ASP A 89 3.84 -6.81 18.16
N PHE A 90 2.73 -6.93 17.43
CA PHE A 90 1.55 -7.72 17.84
C PHE A 90 1.78 -9.24 17.80
N GLU A 91 2.58 -9.74 16.87
CA GLU A 91 2.97 -11.16 16.79
C GLU A 91 4.14 -11.49 17.73
N GLU A 92 5.11 -10.60 17.91
CA GLU A 92 6.24 -10.75 18.82
C GLU A 92 5.81 -10.66 20.29
N SER A 93 4.79 -9.84 20.59
CA SER A 93 4.13 -9.82 21.91
C SER A 93 3.25 -11.04 22.18
N LYS A 94 2.89 -11.84 21.17
CA LYS A 94 2.31 -13.17 21.36
C LYS A 94 3.37 -14.24 21.64
N GLY A 95 4.63 -14.00 21.28
CA GLY A 95 5.73 -14.98 21.37
C GLY A 95 6.64 -14.85 22.58
N ARG A 96 6.72 -13.68 23.23
CA ARG A 96 7.48 -13.49 24.47
C ARG A 96 6.54 -13.55 25.66
N GLY A 97 6.52 -14.71 26.32
CA GLY A 97 5.72 -14.94 27.52
C GLY A 97 5.86 -13.82 28.54
N VAL A 98 4.76 -13.10 28.78
CA VAL A 98 4.53 -12.39 30.04
C VAL A 98 3.61 -13.29 30.85
N SER A 99 4.22 -14.33 31.43
CA SER A 99 3.57 -15.19 32.40
C SER A 99 3.34 -14.50 33.75
N MET A 100 3.85 -13.28 34.01
CA MET A 100 3.89 -12.74 35.37
C MET A 100 3.77 -11.20 35.45
N MET A 101 2.93 -10.54 34.64
CA MET A 101 2.41 -9.24 35.06
C MET A 101 1.16 -9.51 35.89
N THR A 102 1.41 -9.79 37.16
CA THR A 102 0.43 -9.76 38.24
C THR A 102 -0.52 -8.62 38.03
N ASP A 103 -1.82 -8.92 38.06
CA ASP A 103 -2.94 -8.00 38.07
C ASP A 103 -2.67 -6.79 38.96
N THR A 104 -2.12 -5.72 38.39
CA THR A 104 -2.13 -4.44 39.08
C THR A 104 -3.59 -4.02 39.22
N PRO A 105 -3.99 -3.45 40.36
CA PRO A 105 -5.37 -2.98 40.57
C PRO A 105 -5.76 -1.88 39.58
N GLU A 106 -4.80 -1.33 38.84
CA GLU A 106 -4.99 -0.38 37.76
C GLU A 106 -5.38 -1.10 36.45
N MET A 107 -4.67 -2.17 36.08
CA MET A 107 -5.01 -3.02 34.93
C MET A 107 -6.36 -3.75 35.09
N GLN A 108 -6.71 -4.19 36.31
CA GLN A 108 -8.03 -4.78 36.55
C GLN A 108 -9.16 -3.74 36.43
N ARG A 109 -8.93 -2.49 36.84
CA ARG A 109 -9.91 -1.41 36.68
C ARG A 109 -10.13 -1.10 35.19
N LEU A 110 -9.06 -0.95 34.42
CA LEU A 110 -9.14 -0.68 32.99
C LEU A 110 -9.85 -1.80 32.22
N ARG A 111 -9.54 -3.08 32.49
CA ARG A 111 -10.23 -4.22 31.86
C ARG A 111 -11.72 -4.24 32.19
N ARG A 112 -12.10 -4.05 33.45
CA ARG A 112 -13.51 -4.00 33.86
C ARG A 112 -14.26 -2.85 33.20
N THR A 113 -13.67 -1.66 33.16
CA THR A 113 -14.27 -0.48 32.51
C THR A 113 -14.38 -0.70 31.00
N GLN A 114 -13.37 -1.30 30.36
CA GLN A 114 -13.37 -1.63 28.94
C GLN A 114 -14.42 -2.70 28.58
N GLU A 115 -14.54 -3.75 29.39
CA GLU A 115 -15.58 -4.78 29.25
C GLU A 115 -16.98 -4.20 29.44
N GLN A 116 -17.16 -3.28 30.38
CA GLN A 116 -18.44 -2.58 30.60
C GLN A 116 -18.83 -1.64 29.45
N ILE A 117 -17.86 -0.99 28.81
CA ILE A 117 -18.11 -0.06 27.69
C ILE A 117 -18.32 -0.82 26.36
N SER A 118 -17.90 -2.08 26.29
CA SER A 118 -18.05 -2.88 25.07
C SER A 118 -19.53 -3.18 24.73
N ASN A 119 -19.91 -2.95 23.48
CA ASN A 119 -21.27 -3.19 22.95
C ASN A 119 -21.75 -4.65 23.13
N ALA A 120 -20.82 -5.60 23.30
CA ALA A 120 -21.12 -7.01 23.51
C ALA A 120 -21.81 -7.26 24.86
N LYS A 121 -21.35 -6.60 25.94
CA LYS A 121 -21.98 -6.72 27.26
C LYS A 121 -23.34 -6.03 27.31
N TYR A 122 -23.48 -4.91 26.58
CA TYR A 122 -24.78 -4.25 26.38
C TYR A 122 -25.79 -5.15 25.68
N HIS A 123 -25.36 -5.96 24.70
CA HIS A 123 -26.24 -6.91 24.01
C HIS A 123 -26.53 -8.14 24.89
N GLU A 124 -25.51 -8.67 25.58
CA GLU A 124 -25.65 -9.82 26.46
C GLU A 124 -26.53 -9.52 27.68
N ASP A 125 -26.34 -8.38 28.35
CA ASP A 125 -27.18 -7.97 29.48
C ASP A 125 -28.60 -7.62 29.01
N PHE A 126 -28.78 -7.07 27.79
CA PHE A 126 -30.08 -6.85 27.15
C PHE A 126 -30.82 -8.15 26.84
N GLU A 127 -30.12 -9.16 26.33
CA GLU A 127 -30.66 -10.50 26.10
C GLU A 127 -30.95 -11.24 27.43
N ARG A 128 -30.09 -11.08 28.43
CA ARG A 128 -30.22 -11.68 29.76
C ARG A 128 -31.39 -11.09 30.56
N THR A 129 -31.63 -9.78 30.44
CA THR A 129 -32.83 -9.13 31.03
C THR A 129 -34.10 -9.38 30.23
N ARG A 130 -34.01 -9.67 28.93
CA ARG A 130 -35.15 -10.16 28.14
C ARG A 130 -35.68 -11.52 28.60
N GLY A 131 -34.83 -12.35 29.23
CA GLY A 131 -35.18 -13.70 29.71
C GLY A 131 -35.71 -13.79 31.14
N ARG A 132 -35.59 -12.73 31.95
CA ARG A 132 -36.22 -12.68 33.29
C ARG A 132 -37.38 -11.70 33.24
N GLY A 133 -38.59 -12.25 33.16
CA GLY A 133 -39.83 -11.49 33.11
C GLY A 133 -39.88 -10.39 34.17
N PHE A 134 -39.89 -9.14 33.70
CA PHE A 134 -40.37 -7.99 34.44
C PHE A 134 -41.68 -7.58 33.78
N THR A 135 -42.79 -7.98 34.37
CA THR A 135 -44.07 -7.30 34.15
C THR A 135 -43.96 -5.97 34.87
N PRO A 136 -43.91 -4.81 34.17
CA PRO A 136 -43.87 -3.53 34.85
C PRO A 136 -45.16 -3.34 35.64
N GLY A 137 -45.05 -3.27 36.97
CA GLY A 137 -46.07 -2.66 37.80
C GLY A 137 -46.22 -1.20 37.36
N LEU A 138 -47.45 -0.76 37.21
CA LEU A 138 -47.86 0.51 36.58
C LEU A 138 -47.70 1.74 37.50
N ASP A 139 -46.72 1.73 38.41
CA ASP A 139 -46.73 2.67 39.54
C ASP A 139 -45.35 3.06 40.06
N ASP A 140 -44.33 3.13 39.18
CA ASP A 140 -43.04 3.79 39.50
C ASP A 140 -43.05 5.28 39.05
N PRO A 141 -43.01 6.25 39.99
CA PRO A 141 -43.01 7.70 39.69
C PRO A 141 -41.85 8.18 38.81
N SER A 142 -40.80 7.36 38.62
CA SER A 142 -39.67 7.70 37.75
C SER A 142 -40.02 7.66 36.25
N MET A 143 -40.99 6.81 35.86
CA MET A 143 -41.39 6.63 34.46
C MET A 143 -42.23 7.81 33.95
N GLU A 144 -43.09 8.39 34.80
CA GLU A 144 -43.89 9.57 34.45
C GLU A 144 -43.01 10.80 34.25
N ARG A 145 -41.95 10.95 35.07
CA ARG A 145 -40.97 12.03 34.94
C ARG A 145 -40.18 11.92 33.64
N TYR A 146 -39.82 10.70 33.24
CA TYR A 146 -39.12 10.43 31.99
C TYR A 146 -40.02 10.66 30.76
N GLN A 147 -41.27 10.21 30.81
CA GLN A 147 -42.24 10.43 29.73
C GLN A 147 -42.58 11.91 29.55
N ARG A 148 -42.81 12.66 30.64
CA ARG A 148 -43.02 14.12 30.58
C ARG A 148 -41.79 14.85 30.03
N ALA A 149 -40.58 14.44 30.41
CA ALA A 149 -39.35 15.03 29.86
C ALA A 149 -39.21 14.77 28.36
N ASN A 150 -39.52 13.56 27.89
CA ASN A 150 -39.52 13.23 26.46
C ASN A 150 -40.62 13.97 25.69
N GLN A 151 -41.81 14.14 26.28
CA GLN A 151 -42.92 14.86 25.64
C GLN A 151 -42.60 16.36 25.50
N MET A 152 -42.03 16.98 26.55
CA MET A 152 -41.58 18.38 26.49
C MET A 152 -40.43 18.58 25.49
N MET A 153 -39.51 17.61 25.35
CA MET A 153 -38.46 17.65 24.33
C MET A 153 -39.01 17.46 22.91
N GLY A 154 -40.01 16.59 22.73
CA GLY A 154 -40.68 16.39 21.44
C GLY A 154 -41.48 17.61 20.98
N GLU A 155 -42.20 18.25 21.90
CA GLU A 155 -42.94 19.49 21.62
C GLU A 155 -42.01 20.67 21.32
N ALA A 156 -40.87 20.79 22.02
CA ALA A 156 -39.85 21.79 21.74
C ALA A 156 -39.11 21.56 20.40
N ALA A 157 -38.98 20.30 19.96
CA ALA A 157 -38.45 19.97 18.63
C ALA A 157 -39.46 20.31 17.51
N TYR A 158 -40.76 20.09 17.75
CA TYR A 158 -41.83 20.43 16.80
C TYR A 158 -42.03 21.95 16.67
N ALA A 159 -41.89 22.70 17.78
CA ALA A 159 -41.92 24.16 17.79
C ALA A 159 -40.72 24.80 17.07
N LYS A 160 -39.62 24.06 16.87
CA LYS A 160 -38.41 24.52 16.15
C LYS A 160 -38.38 24.15 14.66
N GLY A 161 -39.46 23.59 14.12
CA GLY A 161 -39.62 23.41 12.66
C GLY A 161 -38.66 22.41 12.01
N ILE A 162 -38.12 21.45 12.76
CA ILE A 162 -37.28 20.39 12.21
C ILE A 162 -38.11 19.10 12.13
N HIS A 163 -38.76 18.92 10.99
CA HIS A 163 -39.42 17.67 10.62
C HIS A 163 -38.35 16.69 10.08
N PRO A 164 -38.25 15.43 10.55
CA PRO A 164 -37.42 14.43 9.88
C PRO A 164 -38.05 14.12 8.52
N GLN A 165 -37.39 14.56 7.45
CA GLN A 165 -37.78 14.25 6.09
C GLN A 165 -37.42 12.81 5.74
N ALA A 166 -38.42 12.15 5.16
CA ALA A 166 -38.35 11.24 4.03
C ALA A 166 -37.47 9.98 4.14
N VAL A 167 -38.16 8.85 4.03
CA VAL A 167 -37.72 7.58 3.44
C VAL A 167 -36.41 7.70 2.64
N VAL A 168 -35.34 7.05 3.11
CA VAL A 168 -34.14 6.87 2.30
C VAL A 168 -34.52 5.90 1.19
N SER A 169 -34.84 6.43 0.01
CA SER A 169 -34.78 5.68 -1.22
C SER A 169 -33.35 5.14 -1.34
N VAL A 170 -33.21 3.81 -1.33
CA VAL A 170 -31.96 3.17 -1.75
C VAL A 170 -31.68 3.73 -3.15
N PRO A 171 -30.54 4.43 -3.40
CA PRO A 171 -30.23 4.86 -4.74
C PRO A 171 -30.15 3.61 -5.59
N LEU A 172 -30.89 3.57 -6.71
CA LEU A 172 -30.83 2.50 -7.70
C LEU A 172 -29.36 2.30 -8.06
N GLN A 173 -28.73 1.28 -7.46
CA GLN A 173 -27.38 0.90 -7.83
C GLN A 173 -27.48 0.46 -9.28
N ARG A 174 -26.85 1.24 -10.17
CA ARG A 174 -26.85 0.95 -11.60
C ARG A 174 -26.25 -0.44 -11.77
N VAL A 175 -27.10 -1.36 -12.22
CA VAL A 175 -26.70 -2.72 -12.55
C VAL A 175 -26.25 -2.70 -13.99
N TYR A 176 -25.14 -3.38 -14.30
CA TYR A 176 -24.64 -3.50 -15.66
C TYR A 176 -24.70 -4.95 -16.11
N ARG A 177 -24.83 -5.17 -17.41
CA ARG A 177 -24.80 -6.50 -18.04
C ARG A 177 -23.62 -6.56 -18.99
N ALA A 178 -22.85 -7.63 -18.93
CA ALA A 178 -21.80 -7.90 -19.88
C ALA A 178 -22.38 -8.23 -21.27
N LEU A 179 -21.81 -7.60 -22.31
CA LEU A 179 -22.15 -7.83 -23.71
C LEU A 179 -21.28 -8.93 -24.36
N TYR A 180 -20.12 -9.20 -23.78
CA TYR A 180 -19.12 -10.13 -24.33
C TYR A 180 -18.37 -10.84 -23.20
N ASP A 181 -17.82 -12.01 -23.53
CA ASP A 181 -16.87 -12.70 -22.65
C ASP A 181 -15.59 -11.88 -22.50
N TYR A 182 -15.12 -11.72 -21.26
CA TYR A 182 -13.86 -11.05 -20.94
C TYR A 182 -13.05 -11.86 -19.94
N ALA A 183 -11.79 -12.12 -20.30
CA ALA A 183 -10.82 -12.77 -19.43
C ALA A 183 -9.88 -11.71 -18.85
N ALA A 184 -9.78 -11.67 -17.52
CA ALA A 184 -8.87 -10.79 -16.81
C ALA A 184 -7.42 -11.09 -17.23
N GLN A 185 -6.68 -10.05 -17.56
CA GLN A 185 -5.27 -10.11 -17.95
C GLN A 185 -4.35 -9.88 -16.74
N ASP A 186 -4.81 -9.11 -15.75
CA ASP A 186 -4.09 -8.81 -14.51
C ASP A 186 -4.91 -9.19 -13.26
N HIS A 187 -4.25 -9.18 -12.10
CA HIS A 187 -4.83 -9.53 -10.80
C HIS A 187 -5.89 -8.55 -10.30
N ASP A 188 -5.85 -7.30 -10.78
CA ASP A 188 -6.81 -6.25 -10.42
C ASP A 188 -8.06 -6.25 -11.32
N GLU A 189 -8.09 -7.09 -12.36
CA GLU A 189 -9.19 -7.20 -13.31
C GLU A 189 -10.11 -8.38 -12.98
N VAL A 190 -11.37 -8.29 -13.43
CA VAL A 190 -12.36 -9.34 -13.22
C VAL A 190 -12.76 -10.01 -14.53
N SER A 191 -12.79 -11.34 -14.53
CA SER A 191 -13.27 -12.13 -15.67
C SER A 191 -14.79 -12.34 -15.58
N PHE A 192 -15.49 -12.11 -16.68
CA PHE A 192 -16.94 -12.28 -16.80
C PHE A 192 -17.31 -12.88 -18.16
N ARG A 193 -18.53 -13.39 -18.26
CA ARG A 193 -19.09 -13.96 -19.48
C ARG A 193 -20.18 -13.06 -20.04
N ASP A 194 -20.49 -13.21 -21.31
CA ASP A 194 -21.66 -12.62 -21.94
C ASP A 194 -22.93 -12.90 -21.10
N GLY A 195 -23.69 -11.85 -20.84
CA GLY A 195 -24.87 -11.87 -19.99
C GLY A 195 -24.62 -11.82 -18.48
N ASP A 196 -23.36 -11.81 -18.00
CA ASP A 196 -23.09 -11.67 -16.57
C ASP A 196 -23.53 -10.29 -16.04
N VAL A 197 -24.10 -10.30 -14.84
CA VAL A 197 -24.57 -9.08 -14.15
C VAL A 197 -23.45 -8.52 -13.27
N ILE A 198 -23.17 -7.23 -13.42
CA ILE A 198 -22.19 -6.48 -12.64
C ILE A 198 -22.92 -5.50 -11.72
N VAL A 199 -22.66 -5.62 -10.43
CA VAL A 199 -23.21 -4.77 -9.37
C VAL A 199 -22.13 -3.90 -8.73
N ASN A 200 -22.54 -2.86 -8.02
CA ASN A 200 -21.63 -1.88 -7.40
C ASN A 200 -20.65 -1.25 -8.39
N ALA A 201 -21.07 -1.09 -9.65
CA ALA A 201 -20.22 -0.58 -10.70
C ALA A 201 -19.94 0.93 -10.50
N GLN A 202 -18.66 1.31 -10.56
CA GLN A 202 -18.19 2.70 -10.45
C GLN A 202 -17.20 2.97 -11.60
N PRO A 203 -17.41 4.03 -12.40
CA PRO A 203 -16.44 4.41 -13.44
C PRO A 203 -15.15 4.89 -12.78
N ILE A 204 -14.01 4.41 -13.28
CA ILE A 204 -12.68 4.89 -12.86
C ILE A 204 -12.24 5.98 -13.82
N ASP A 205 -12.28 5.67 -15.12
CA ASP A 205 -11.94 6.56 -16.22
C ASP A 205 -12.86 6.31 -17.43
N GLU A 206 -12.52 6.86 -18.60
CA GLU A 206 -13.32 6.73 -19.82
C GLU A 206 -13.29 5.32 -20.45
N GLY A 207 -12.34 4.46 -20.04
CA GLY A 207 -12.16 3.12 -20.59
C GLY A 207 -12.52 1.99 -19.62
N TRP A 208 -12.49 2.27 -18.32
CA TRP A 208 -12.53 1.26 -17.26
C TRP A 208 -13.51 1.62 -16.15
N MET A 209 -14.13 0.57 -15.61
CA MET A 209 -14.95 0.64 -14.41
C MET A 209 -14.58 -0.45 -13.43
N TYR A 210 -14.78 -0.18 -12.14
CA TYR A 210 -14.71 -1.19 -11.10
C TYR A 210 -16.09 -1.78 -10.91
N GLY A 211 -16.21 -3.10 -10.76
CA GLY A 211 -17.50 -3.74 -10.52
C GLY A 211 -17.36 -5.12 -9.90
N THR A 212 -18.48 -5.66 -9.43
CA THR A 212 -18.54 -7.00 -8.85
C THR A 212 -19.42 -7.89 -9.71
N VAL A 213 -18.87 -8.99 -10.23
CA VAL A 213 -19.61 -9.97 -11.02
C VAL A 213 -20.52 -10.76 -10.09
N GLN A 214 -21.84 -10.67 -10.28
CA GLN A 214 -22.83 -11.35 -9.43
C GLN A 214 -22.67 -12.87 -9.45
N ARG A 215 -22.32 -13.46 -10.61
CA ARG A 215 -22.15 -14.91 -10.77
C ARG A 215 -20.99 -15.49 -9.97
N THR A 216 -19.85 -14.78 -9.93
CA THR A 216 -18.62 -15.27 -9.30
C THR A 216 -18.36 -14.64 -7.94
N GLY A 217 -19.02 -13.54 -7.62
CA GLY A 217 -18.76 -12.71 -6.44
C GLY A 217 -17.40 -12.00 -6.46
N LYS A 218 -16.67 -12.07 -7.59
CA LYS A 218 -15.36 -11.43 -7.72
C LYS A 218 -15.54 -9.97 -8.10
N SER A 219 -14.76 -9.10 -7.47
CA SER A 219 -14.71 -7.68 -7.75
C SER A 219 -13.38 -7.33 -8.40
N GLY A 220 -13.40 -6.40 -9.35
CA GLY A 220 -12.20 -5.95 -10.06
C GLY A 220 -12.52 -4.93 -11.13
N MET A 221 -11.48 -4.54 -11.86
CA MET A 221 -11.55 -3.67 -13.01
C MET A 221 -12.09 -4.42 -14.23
N LEU A 222 -12.93 -3.75 -15.00
CA LEU A 222 -13.46 -4.24 -16.25
C LEU A 222 -13.61 -3.11 -17.27
N PRO A 223 -13.47 -3.40 -18.57
CA PRO A 223 -13.60 -2.40 -19.61
C PRO A 223 -15.05 -1.91 -19.72
N ALA A 224 -15.25 -0.59 -19.68
CA ALA A 224 -16.58 0.02 -19.69
C ALA A 224 -17.36 -0.28 -20.98
N ASN A 225 -16.65 -0.43 -22.12
CA ASN A 225 -17.27 -0.74 -23.42
C ASN A 225 -17.79 -2.18 -23.55
N TYR A 226 -17.48 -3.05 -22.58
CA TYR A 226 -17.91 -4.45 -22.57
C TYR A 226 -19.18 -4.67 -21.75
N VAL A 227 -19.69 -3.61 -21.11
CA VAL A 227 -20.87 -3.71 -20.26
C VAL A 227 -21.85 -2.58 -20.57
N GLU A 228 -23.14 -2.90 -20.48
CA GLU A 228 -24.22 -1.95 -20.70
C GLU A 228 -25.03 -1.74 -19.42
N CYS A 229 -25.43 -0.49 -19.14
CA CYS A 229 -26.28 -0.18 -17.99
C CYS A 229 -27.66 -0.80 -18.21
N CYS A 230 -28.08 -1.69 -17.31
CA CYS A 230 -29.46 -2.17 -17.24
C CYS A 230 -30.31 -1.04 -16.66
N ASN A 231 -31.09 -0.39 -17.52
CA ASN A 231 -32.15 0.53 -17.10
C ASN A 231 -33.34 -0.22 -16.52
#